data_AF-A0A1G3RNL0-F1
#
_entry.id   AF-A0A1G3RNL0-F1
#
_cell.length_a   1.000
_cell.length_b   1.000
_cell.length_c   1.000
_cell.angle_alpha   90.00
_cell.angle_beta   90.00
_cell.angle_gamma   90.00
#
_symmetry.space_group_name_H-M   'P 1'
#
loop_
_entity.id
_entity.type
_entity.pdbx_description
1 polymer ?
#
loop_
_entity_poly.entity_id
_entity_poly.type
_entity_poly.pdbx_seq_one_letter_code
_entity_poly.pdbx_strand_id
1 'polypeptide(L)'
;MAFDAKLGTQSVIDKQIINGTHPAIVLPLDMKADNGSINVGQMVAKDSNGDIVAYDNDIEEDLGDGDAAVERFTGILASYPVAPGSVSVSDGTQELVDDGEGNLVGDGDGYVNYKTGAISVKFAAPPASLAEVVATYANKPEGVLVQTVDTTKETVGRVIVHGTVVAANILVAAVAAAAADFARMEPQVYAI
;
A
#
# COMPACT_ATOMS: atom_id res chain seq x y z
N MET A 1 -8.09 49.11 -36.59
CA MET A 1 -7.00 48.39 -35.91
C MET A 1 -7.67 47.54 -34.84
N ALA A 2 -7.68 46.22 -35.00
CA ALA A 2 -8.25 45.34 -33.98
C ALA A 2 -7.13 45.04 -32.97
N PHE A 3 -7.37 45.37 -31.71
CA PHE A 3 -6.47 45.08 -30.61
C PHE A 3 -7.04 43.87 -29.88
N ASP A 4 -6.49 42.68 -30.13
CA ASP A 4 -6.81 41.49 -29.35
C ASP A 4 -6.08 41.56 -28.01
N ALA A 5 -6.70 42.21 -27.03
CA ALA A 5 -6.21 42.23 -25.66
C ALA A 5 -6.49 40.87 -25.00
N LYS A 6 -5.50 39.97 -24.98
CA LYS A 6 -5.53 38.81 -24.08
C LYS A 6 -5.49 39.30 -22.62
N LEU A 7 -6.64 39.27 -21.96
CA LEU A 7 -6.84 39.70 -20.56
C LEU A 7 -6.31 38.71 -19.51
N GLY A 8 -5.72 37.59 -19.95
CA GLY A 8 -5.13 36.58 -19.09
C GLY A 8 -5.23 35.19 -19.69
N THR A 9 -4.32 34.32 -19.28
CA THR A 9 -4.38 32.88 -19.56
C THR A 9 -4.66 32.16 -18.25
N GLN A 10 -5.79 31.46 -18.17
CA GLN A 10 -6.09 30.55 -17.09
C GLN A 10 -5.67 29.15 -17.52
N SER A 11 -4.77 28.53 -16.77
CA SER A 11 -4.42 27.12 -16.95
C SER A 11 -5.28 26.30 -16.01
N VAL A 12 -6.17 25.48 -16.55
CA VAL A 12 -6.93 24.49 -15.77
C VAL A 12 -6.15 23.18 -15.88
N ILE A 13 -5.53 22.77 -14.78
CA ILE A 13 -4.89 21.45 -14.68
C ILE A 13 -5.95 20.53 -14.09
N ASP A 14 -6.72 19.89 -14.94
CA ASP A 14 -7.64 18.84 -14.51
C ASP A 14 -6.88 17.51 -14.47
N LYS A 15 -6.84 16.86 -13.31
CA LYS A 15 -6.19 15.56 -13.16
C LYS A 15 -7.22 14.47 -13.38
N GLN A 16 -7.34 14.03 -14.63
CA GLN A 16 -8.21 12.91 -14.96
C GLN A 16 -7.60 11.60 -14.44
N ILE A 17 -8.26 10.97 -13.47
CA ILE A 17 -7.84 9.69 -12.90
C ILE A 17 -8.44 8.50 -13.67
N ILE A 18 -9.67 8.63 -14.16
CA ILE A 18 -10.38 7.55 -14.86
C ILE A 18 -10.00 7.54 -16.34
N ASN A 19 -9.48 6.41 -16.81
CA ASN A 19 -9.30 6.12 -18.22
C ASN A 19 -10.60 5.47 -18.75
N GLY A 20 -11.10 5.92 -19.91
CA GLY A 20 -12.32 5.41 -20.53
C GLY A 20 -12.19 4.06 -21.25
N THR A 21 -11.03 3.41 -21.17
CA THR A 21 -10.75 2.13 -21.84
C THR A 21 -11.58 0.99 -21.23
N HIS A 22 -11.82 1.03 -19.92
CA HIS A 22 -12.75 0.14 -19.24
C HIS A 22 -13.66 0.94 -18.29
N PRO A 23 -14.98 0.63 -18.21
CA PRO A 23 -15.88 1.30 -17.27
C PRO A 23 -15.33 1.25 -15.85
N ALA A 24 -15.22 2.42 -15.22
CA ALA A 24 -14.82 2.53 -13.83
C ALA A 24 -16.03 2.43 -12.90
N ILE A 25 -15.93 1.59 -11.87
CA ILE A 25 -16.89 1.53 -10.77
C ILE A 25 -16.28 2.32 -9.61
N VAL A 26 -16.97 3.41 -9.27
CA VAL A 26 -16.61 4.26 -8.14
C VAL A 26 -17.58 3.98 -7.00
N LEU A 27 -17.06 3.52 -5.87
CA LEU A 27 -17.85 3.31 -4.66
C LEU A 27 -17.51 4.39 -3.62
N PRO A 28 -18.52 4.94 -2.91
CA PRO A 28 -18.27 5.66 -1.68
C PRO A 28 -17.87 4.64 -0.60
N LEU A 29 -16.69 4.81 -0.03
CA LEU A 29 -16.20 3.98 1.07
C LEU A 29 -15.89 4.87 2.27
N ASP A 30 -16.12 4.32 3.45
CA ASP A 30 -15.82 5.00 4.71
C ASP A 30 -14.30 5.11 4.88
N MET A 31 -13.84 6.31 5.20
CA MET A 31 -12.43 6.62 5.41
C MET A 31 -12.17 6.78 6.89
N LYS A 32 -10.99 6.35 7.32
CA LYS A 32 -10.55 6.50 8.71
C LYS A 32 -10.52 7.99 9.08
N ALA A 33 -11.26 8.36 10.13
CA ALA A 33 -11.27 9.72 10.63
C ALA A 33 -9.86 10.15 11.09
N ASP A 34 -9.53 11.43 10.91
CA ASP A 34 -8.26 12.04 11.32
C ASP A 34 -6.98 11.46 10.69
N ASN A 35 -7.10 10.76 9.56
CA ASN A 35 -5.99 10.20 8.80
C ASN A 35 -5.32 11.19 7.82
N GLY A 36 -5.51 12.51 8.04
CA GLY A 36 -4.98 13.57 7.20
C GLY A 36 -5.74 13.82 5.90
N SER A 37 -5.17 14.62 5.00
CA SER A 37 -5.73 14.89 3.68
C SER A 37 -5.18 13.90 2.65
N ILE A 38 -6.05 13.12 2.03
CA ILE A 38 -5.71 12.15 0.98
C ILE A 38 -5.98 12.81 -0.37
N ASN A 39 -4.96 12.88 -1.23
CA ASN A 39 -5.04 13.60 -2.50
C ASN A 39 -5.78 12.79 -3.58
N VAL A 40 -6.36 13.49 -4.56
CA VAL A 40 -6.86 12.86 -5.79
C VAL A 40 -5.75 12.05 -6.48
N GLY A 41 -6.08 10.84 -6.91
CA GLY A 41 -5.13 9.89 -7.50
C GLY A 41 -4.33 9.08 -6.47
N GLN A 42 -4.50 9.32 -5.17
CA GLN A 42 -3.81 8.54 -4.15
C GLN A 42 -4.40 7.12 -4.03
N MET A 43 -3.52 6.12 -4.02
CA MET A 43 -3.86 4.74 -3.74
C MET A 43 -4.29 4.60 -2.29
N VAL A 44 -5.27 3.74 -2.09
CA VAL A 44 -5.80 3.46 -0.77
C VAL A 44 -5.90 1.98 -0.50
N ALA A 45 -5.77 1.66 0.78
CA ALA A 45 -5.91 0.32 1.34
C ALA A 45 -7.00 0.34 2.42
N LYS A 46 -7.51 -0.83 2.77
CA LYS A 46 -8.34 -0.99 3.97
C LYS A 46 -7.45 -1.24 5.17
N ASP A 47 -7.83 -0.67 6.31
CA ASP A 47 -7.26 -1.03 7.60
C ASP A 47 -7.99 -2.22 8.24
N SER A 48 -7.53 -2.57 9.45
CA SER A 48 -8.07 -3.65 10.27
C SER A 48 -9.55 -3.52 10.65
N ASN A 49 -10.08 -2.29 10.64
CA ASN A 49 -11.49 -1.99 10.92
C ASN A 49 -12.34 -1.96 9.64
N GLY A 50 -11.71 -2.10 8.47
CA GLY A 50 -12.35 -1.97 7.16
C GLY A 50 -12.47 -0.53 6.67
N ASP A 51 -11.86 0.42 7.39
CA ASP A 51 -11.84 1.83 7.01
C ASP A 51 -10.74 2.06 5.96
N ILE A 52 -10.98 3.01 5.06
CA ILE A 52 -10.02 3.36 4.01
C ILE A 52 -8.93 4.26 4.57
N VAL A 53 -7.67 3.85 4.33
CA VAL A 53 -6.44 4.55 4.68
C VAL A 53 -5.55 4.73 3.45
N ALA A 54 -4.60 5.66 3.52
CA ALA A 54 -3.57 5.78 2.50
C ALA A 54 -2.81 4.45 2.34
N TYR A 55 -2.63 3.99 1.11
CA TYR A 55 -1.78 2.84 0.83
C TYR A 55 -0.33 3.22 1.12
N ASP A 56 0.32 2.33 1.87
CA ASP A 56 1.74 2.38 2.19
C ASP A 56 2.36 1.05 1.76
N ASN A 57 3.50 1.15 1.09
CA ASN A 57 4.22 0.03 0.50
C ASN A 57 5.50 -0.33 1.25
N ASP A 58 5.84 0.42 2.30
CA ASP A 58 7.10 0.28 3.04
C ASP A 58 6.84 0.40 4.55
N ILE A 59 5.97 -0.48 5.07
CA ILE A 59 5.66 -0.52 6.49
C ILE A 59 6.69 -1.42 7.17
N GLU A 60 7.56 -0.81 7.97
CA GLU A 60 8.51 -1.51 8.81
C GLU A 60 7.90 -1.80 10.19
N GLU A 61 7.99 -3.06 10.61
CA GLU A 61 7.56 -3.52 11.93
C GLU A 61 8.62 -4.42 12.55
N ASP A 62 9.00 -4.10 13.79
CA ASP A 62 9.95 -4.88 14.56
C ASP A 62 9.27 -6.15 15.11
N LEU A 63 9.83 -7.32 14.78
CA LEU A 63 9.42 -8.61 15.31
C LEU A 63 10.17 -9.00 16.59
N GLY A 64 11.22 -8.25 16.93
CA GLY A 64 12.01 -8.38 18.15
C GLY A 64 13.51 -8.59 17.91
N ASP A 65 14.26 -8.64 19.00
CA ASP A 65 15.71 -8.83 18.97
C ASP A 65 16.13 -10.31 18.99
N GLY A 66 17.16 -10.63 18.20
CA GLY A 66 17.88 -11.89 18.25
C GLY A 66 18.64 -12.09 19.56
N ASP A 67 18.62 -13.32 20.10
CA ASP A 67 19.36 -13.70 21.31
C ASP A 67 20.47 -14.74 21.06
N ALA A 68 20.76 -15.04 19.79
CA ALA A 68 21.68 -16.11 19.35
C ALA A 68 21.29 -17.54 19.77
N ALA A 69 20.04 -17.76 20.23
CA ALA A 69 19.52 -19.07 20.60
C ALA A 69 18.14 -19.37 19.99
N VAL A 70 17.32 -18.36 19.78
CA VAL A 70 15.97 -18.46 19.23
C VAL A 70 16.02 -18.31 17.72
N GLU A 71 15.65 -19.38 17.03
CA GLU A 71 15.54 -19.41 15.57
C GLU A 71 14.15 -18.99 15.08
N ARG A 72 13.16 -18.90 15.98
CA ARG A 72 11.75 -18.63 15.62
C ARG A 72 11.24 -17.33 16.21
N PHE A 73 10.70 -16.49 15.33
CA PHE A 73 10.05 -15.24 15.66
C PHE A 73 8.60 -15.31 15.18
N THR A 74 7.67 -14.88 16.02
CA THR A 74 6.26 -14.81 15.67
C THR A 74 5.71 -13.45 16.05
N GLY A 75 5.01 -12.81 15.12
CA GLY A 75 4.40 -11.51 15.31
C GLY A 75 3.01 -11.44 14.68
N ILE A 76 2.33 -10.34 14.94
CA ILE A 76 1.09 -9.98 14.25
C ILE A 76 1.33 -8.60 13.67
N LEU A 77 1.33 -8.53 12.33
CA LEU A 77 1.50 -7.28 11.62
C LEU A 77 0.34 -6.33 11.93
N ALA A 78 0.65 -5.09 12.31
CA ALA A 78 -0.34 -4.13 12.79
C ALA A 78 -1.30 -3.66 11.69
N SER A 79 -0.85 -3.68 10.43
CA SER A 79 -1.65 -3.28 9.28
C SER A 79 -2.04 -4.49 8.43
N TYR A 80 -3.31 -4.89 8.51
CA TYR A 80 -3.91 -5.97 7.72
C TYR A 80 -5.20 -5.47 7.07
N PRO A 81 -5.57 -5.99 5.88
CA PRO A 81 -4.95 -7.09 5.12
C PRO A 81 -3.64 -6.72 4.41
N VAL A 82 -2.68 -7.65 4.42
CA VAL A 82 -1.35 -7.48 3.79
C VAL A 82 -1.43 -7.87 2.30
N ALA A 83 -0.68 -7.18 1.45
CA ALA A 83 -0.56 -7.54 0.04
C ALA A 83 0.26 -8.84 -0.11
N PRO A 84 -0.25 -9.87 -0.81
CA PRO A 84 0.54 -11.06 -1.11
C PRO A 84 1.81 -10.72 -1.91
N GLY A 85 2.94 -11.33 -1.56
CA GLY A 85 4.24 -11.12 -2.20
C GLY A 85 4.91 -9.80 -1.81
N SER A 86 4.49 -9.17 -0.71
CA SER A 86 5.06 -7.90 -0.24
C SER A 86 5.89 -8.02 1.02
N VAL A 87 5.82 -9.15 1.73
CA VAL A 87 6.47 -9.29 3.03
C VAL A 87 7.94 -9.68 2.83
N SER A 88 8.83 -8.98 3.50
CA SER A 88 10.25 -9.30 3.60
C SER A 88 10.67 -9.17 5.05
N VAL A 89 11.48 -10.11 5.52
CA VAL A 89 11.98 -10.12 6.90
C VAL A 89 13.49 -10.22 6.85
N SER A 90 14.17 -9.32 7.55
CA SER A 90 15.63 -9.34 7.64
C SER A 90 16.09 -9.19 9.09
N ASP A 91 17.15 -9.92 9.44
CA ASP A 91 17.92 -9.75 10.69
C ASP A 91 19.25 -8.99 10.46
N GLY A 92 19.40 -8.38 9.27
CA GLY A 92 20.63 -7.72 8.81
C GLY A 92 21.69 -8.65 8.22
N THR A 93 21.56 -9.98 8.37
CA THR A 93 22.49 -11.00 7.84
C THR A 93 21.79 -12.02 6.93
N GLN A 94 20.57 -12.39 7.27
CA GLN A 94 19.67 -13.31 6.60
C GLN A 94 18.44 -12.53 6.12
N GLU A 95 17.91 -12.96 4.98
CA GLU A 95 16.70 -12.38 4.41
C GLU A 95 15.71 -13.49 4.05
N LEU A 96 14.45 -13.30 4.42
CA LEU A 96 13.34 -14.11 3.98
C LEU A 96 12.38 -13.24 3.19
N VAL A 97 11.99 -13.72 2.01
CA VAL A 97 11.12 -13.01 1.09
C VAL A 97 9.86 -13.83 0.86
N ASP A 98 8.72 -13.16 0.83
CA ASP A 98 7.43 -13.75 0.56
C ASP A 98 7.28 -14.23 -0.88
N ASP A 99 6.80 -15.46 -1.05
CA ASP A 99 6.52 -16.07 -2.36
C ASP A 99 5.14 -15.70 -2.92
N GLY A 100 4.30 -15.02 -2.13
CA GLY A 100 2.94 -14.63 -2.52
C GLY A 100 1.90 -15.74 -2.36
N GLU A 101 2.31 -16.93 -1.91
CA GLU A 101 1.46 -18.07 -1.59
C GLU A 101 1.30 -18.26 -0.07
N GLY A 102 1.87 -17.34 0.71
CA GLY A 102 1.84 -17.33 2.16
C GLY A 102 3.10 -17.90 2.80
N ASN A 103 4.11 -18.29 2.03
CA ASN A 103 5.37 -18.79 2.59
C ASN A 103 6.47 -17.75 2.45
N LEU A 104 7.35 -17.71 3.44
CA LEU A 104 8.57 -16.92 3.39
C LEU A 104 9.72 -17.86 3.05
N VAL A 105 10.41 -17.58 1.95
CA VAL A 105 11.51 -18.36 1.39
C VAL A 105 12.80 -17.56 1.38
N GLY A 106 13.94 -18.23 1.48
CA GLY A 106 15.25 -17.57 1.53
C GLY A 106 16.18 -18.29 2.49
N ASP A 107 16.77 -17.54 3.42
CA ASP A 107 17.68 -18.05 4.45
C ASP A 107 16.93 -18.62 5.68
N GLY A 108 15.76 -19.19 5.45
CA GLY A 108 14.88 -19.73 6.47
C GLY A 108 13.55 -20.20 5.90
N ASP A 109 12.67 -20.68 6.79
CA ASP A 109 11.30 -21.05 6.48
C ASP A 109 10.36 -20.18 7.29
N GLY A 110 9.35 -19.59 6.64
CA GLY A 110 8.33 -18.86 7.36
C GLY A 110 6.96 -18.97 6.71
N TYR A 111 5.97 -18.47 7.42
CA TYR A 111 4.60 -18.39 6.96
C TYR A 111 4.02 -17.05 7.35
N VAL A 112 3.26 -16.45 6.43
CA VAL A 112 2.48 -15.24 6.67
C VAL A 112 1.02 -15.45 6.29
N ASN A 113 0.13 -15.07 7.20
CA ASN A 113 -1.29 -15.03 6.96
C ASN A 113 -1.72 -13.62 6.57
N TYR A 114 -1.89 -13.38 5.26
CA TYR A 114 -2.28 -12.07 4.73
C TYR A 114 -3.61 -11.53 5.28
N LYS A 115 -4.50 -12.42 5.74
CA LYS A 115 -5.82 -12.04 6.25
C LYS A 115 -5.77 -11.57 7.70
N THR A 116 -4.91 -12.18 8.51
CA THR A 116 -4.82 -11.88 9.95
C THR A 116 -3.55 -11.11 10.32
N GLY A 117 -2.64 -10.89 9.38
CA GLY A 117 -1.31 -10.32 9.63
C GLY A 117 -0.39 -11.24 10.45
N ALA A 118 -0.79 -12.48 10.73
CA ALA A 118 0.02 -13.36 11.57
C ALA A 118 1.25 -13.84 10.79
N ILE A 119 2.44 -13.58 11.31
CA ILE A 119 3.72 -13.93 10.69
C ILE A 119 4.52 -14.82 11.63
N SER A 120 5.12 -15.87 11.06
CA SER A 120 5.95 -16.82 11.76
C SER A 120 7.18 -17.09 10.93
N VAL A 121 8.34 -16.67 11.40
CA VAL A 121 9.61 -16.77 10.71
C VAL A 121 10.50 -17.73 11.47
N LYS A 122 11.14 -18.66 10.76
CA LYS A 122 12.20 -19.49 11.28
C LYS A 122 13.47 -19.28 10.45
N PHE A 123 14.49 -18.67 11.04
CA PHE A 123 15.80 -18.53 10.40
C PHE A 123 16.54 -19.87 10.34
N ALA A 124 17.43 -20.02 9.36
CA ALA A 124 18.29 -21.21 9.24
C ALA A 124 19.38 -21.26 10.32
N ALA A 125 19.86 -20.08 10.74
CA ALA A 125 20.73 -19.90 11.90
C ALA A 125 20.10 -18.89 12.87
N PRO A 126 20.29 -19.05 14.20
CA PRO A 126 19.78 -18.07 15.15
C PRO A 126 20.43 -16.70 14.88
N PRO A 127 19.63 -15.62 14.80
CA PRO A 127 20.16 -14.27 14.60
C PRO A 127 21.17 -13.91 15.69
N ALA A 128 22.17 -13.09 15.35
CA ALA A 128 23.17 -12.66 16.33
C ALA A 128 22.50 -11.96 17.54
N SER A 129 23.16 -12.00 18.71
CA SER A 129 22.64 -11.32 19.90
C SER A 129 22.52 -9.82 19.62
N LEU A 130 21.32 -9.25 19.85
CA LEU A 130 20.93 -7.87 19.53
C LEU A 130 20.79 -7.55 18.03
N ALA A 131 20.62 -8.58 17.17
CA ALA A 131 20.21 -8.34 15.78
C ALA A 131 18.70 -8.05 15.75
N GLU A 132 18.33 -6.86 15.31
CA GLU A 132 16.93 -6.45 15.17
C GLU A 132 16.30 -7.21 14.00
N VAL A 133 15.19 -7.91 14.26
CA VAL A 133 14.46 -8.65 13.23
C VAL A 133 13.32 -7.75 12.73
N VAL A 134 13.57 -7.08 11.60
CA VAL A 134 12.61 -6.15 11.00
C VAL A 134 11.84 -6.85 9.89
N ALA A 135 10.50 -6.75 9.95
CA ALA A 135 9.61 -7.13 8.87
C ALA A 135 9.15 -5.90 8.11
N THR A 136 9.41 -5.86 6.81
CA THR A 136 8.90 -4.84 5.90
C THR A 136 7.78 -5.42 5.06
N TYR A 137 6.63 -4.75 4.98
CA TYR A 137 5.47 -5.23 4.25
C TYR A 137 4.60 -4.09 3.67
N ALA A 138 3.72 -4.44 2.72
CA ALA A 138 2.78 -3.50 2.12
C ALA A 138 1.32 -3.88 2.43
N ASN A 139 0.46 -2.88 2.62
CA ASN A 139 -0.97 -3.11 2.78
C ASN A 139 -1.62 -3.50 1.45
N LYS A 140 -2.72 -4.23 1.48
CA LYS A 140 -3.42 -4.59 0.24
C LYS A 140 -4.14 -3.37 -0.36
N PRO A 141 -3.78 -2.90 -1.57
CA PRO A 141 -4.46 -1.77 -2.18
C PRO A 141 -5.86 -2.19 -2.65
N GLU A 142 -6.84 -1.36 -2.34
CA GLU A 142 -8.26 -1.58 -2.64
C GLU A 142 -8.74 -0.68 -3.78
N GLY A 143 -8.01 0.40 -4.08
CA GLY A 143 -8.37 1.29 -5.16
C GLY A 143 -7.61 2.60 -5.18
N VAL A 144 -8.14 3.55 -5.96
CA VAL A 144 -7.58 4.89 -6.14
C VAL A 144 -8.67 5.94 -5.88
N LEU A 145 -8.36 7.00 -5.13
CA LEU A 145 -9.30 8.10 -4.93
C LEU A 145 -9.47 8.96 -6.18
N VAL A 146 -10.72 9.33 -6.47
CA VAL A 146 -11.07 10.25 -7.58
C VAL A 146 -11.24 11.70 -7.15
N GLN A 147 -11.19 11.96 -5.85
CA GLN A 147 -11.31 13.30 -5.30
C GLN A 147 -10.37 13.44 -4.12
N THR A 148 -9.86 14.64 -3.88
CA THR A 148 -9.14 14.92 -2.64
C THR A 148 -10.15 14.92 -1.49
N VAL A 149 -9.84 14.23 -0.41
CA VAL A 149 -10.69 14.14 0.77
C VAL A 149 -9.87 14.50 2.00
N ASP A 150 -10.40 15.42 2.80
CA ASP A 150 -9.85 15.78 4.09
C ASP A 150 -10.57 14.96 5.18
N THR A 151 -9.91 13.94 5.70
CA THR A 151 -10.51 13.01 6.68
C THR A 151 -10.81 13.63 8.04
N THR A 152 -10.40 14.89 8.26
CA THR A 152 -10.81 15.68 9.44
C THR A 152 -12.23 16.26 9.31
N LYS A 153 -12.76 16.31 8.09
CA LYS A 153 -14.07 16.92 7.77
C LYS A 153 -15.02 15.97 7.06
N GLU A 154 -14.49 15.04 6.29
CA GLU A 154 -15.23 14.10 5.46
C GLU A 154 -14.77 12.68 5.74
N THR A 155 -15.69 11.83 6.21
CA THR A 155 -15.41 10.42 6.52
C THR A 155 -15.76 9.49 5.36
N VAL A 156 -16.05 10.00 4.16
CA VAL A 156 -16.43 9.20 2.99
C VAL A 156 -15.62 9.64 1.78
N GLY A 157 -14.92 8.69 1.17
CA GLY A 157 -14.12 8.90 -0.03
C GLY A 157 -14.71 8.20 -1.23
N ARG A 158 -14.62 8.82 -2.41
CA ARG A 158 -14.96 8.17 -3.67
C ARG A 158 -13.74 7.41 -4.19
N VAL A 159 -13.82 6.09 -4.15
CA VAL A 159 -12.72 5.20 -4.51
C VAL A 159 -13.10 4.39 -5.76
N ILE A 160 -12.18 4.32 -6.73
CA ILE A 160 -12.29 3.40 -7.86
C ILE A 160 -11.89 2.01 -7.38
N VAL A 161 -12.84 1.09 -7.38
CA VAL A 161 -12.62 -0.32 -7.01
C VAL A 161 -12.51 -1.24 -8.22
N HIS A 162 -12.86 -0.73 -9.41
CA HIS A 162 -12.83 -1.48 -10.66
C HIS A 162 -12.68 -0.53 -11.84
N GLY A 163 -11.93 -0.94 -12.87
CA GLY A 163 -11.80 -0.23 -14.14
C GLY A 163 -10.37 0.20 -14.45
N THR A 164 -10.21 1.12 -15.41
CA THR A 164 -8.88 1.61 -15.81
C THR A 164 -8.59 2.98 -15.23
N VAL A 165 -7.40 3.11 -14.65
CA VAL A 165 -6.86 4.35 -14.07
C VAL A 165 -5.66 4.84 -14.87
N VAL A 166 -5.46 6.15 -14.93
CA VAL A 166 -4.34 6.78 -15.65
C VAL A 166 -3.09 6.67 -14.79
N ALA A 167 -2.15 5.79 -15.18
CA ALA A 167 -0.96 5.49 -14.37
C ALA A 167 -0.15 6.73 -13.96
N ALA A 168 -0.07 7.72 -14.86
CA ALA A 168 0.67 8.96 -14.66
C ALA A 168 0.12 9.87 -13.55
N ASN A 169 -1.14 9.66 -13.12
CA ASN A 169 -1.80 10.49 -12.12
C ASN A 169 -1.98 9.77 -10.77
N ILE A 170 -1.38 8.59 -10.60
CA ILE A 170 -1.51 7.77 -9.39
C ILE A 170 -0.40 8.09 -8.40
N LEU A 171 -0.77 8.21 -7.13
CA LEU A 171 0.14 8.56 -6.04
C LEU A 171 0.11 7.49 -4.94
N VAL A 172 1.26 7.16 -4.35
CA VAL A 172 1.41 6.38 -3.11
C VAL A 172 2.00 7.32 -2.07
N ALA A 173 1.33 7.47 -0.91
CA ALA A 173 1.75 8.41 0.13
C ALA A 173 2.16 9.83 -0.38
N ALA A 174 1.44 10.36 -1.37
CA ALA A 174 1.70 11.63 -2.07
C ALA A 174 2.96 11.68 -2.99
N VAL A 175 3.61 10.54 -3.24
CA VAL A 175 4.69 10.34 -4.22
C VAL A 175 4.15 9.59 -5.44
N ALA A 176 4.77 9.72 -6.62
CA ALA A 176 4.36 8.96 -7.80
C ALA A 176 4.45 7.44 -7.55
N ALA A 177 3.38 6.71 -7.88
CA ALA A 177 3.33 5.27 -7.70
C ALA A 177 4.39 4.54 -8.56
N ALA A 178 5.04 3.54 -7.99
CA ALA A 178 6.02 2.72 -8.71
C ALA A 178 5.33 1.58 -9.48
N ALA A 179 6.04 0.99 -10.44
CA ALA A 179 5.52 -0.15 -11.22
C ALA A 179 5.17 -1.36 -10.34
N ALA A 180 5.85 -1.54 -9.21
CA ALA A 180 5.55 -2.56 -8.22
C ALA A 180 4.19 -2.34 -7.53
N ASP A 181 3.77 -1.08 -7.36
CA ASP A 181 2.49 -0.74 -6.75
C ASP A 181 1.33 -1.03 -7.71
N PHE A 182 1.52 -0.82 -9.02
CA PHE A 182 0.54 -1.21 -10.04
C PHE A 182 0.35 -2.73 -10.12
N ALA A 183 1.43 -3.50 -9.94
CA ALA A 183 1.35 -4.97 -9.91
C ALA A 183 0.59 -5.50 -8.69
N ARG A 184 0.51 -4.70 -7.61
CA ARG A 184 -0.19 -5.05 -6.37
C ARG A 184 -1.66 -4.62 -6.35
N MET A 185 -2.09 -3.79 -7.30
CA MET A 185 -3.50 -3.44 -7.44
C MET A 185 -4.35 -4.69 -7.67
N GLU A 186 -5.54 -4.72 -7.07
CA GLU A 186 -6.53 -5.76 -7.33
C GLU A 186 -6.64 -6.01 -8.85
N PRO A 187 -6.78 -7.26 -9.32
CA PRO A 187 -6.82 -7.62 -10.75
C PRO A 187 -8.02 -7.01 -11.52
N GLN A 188 -8.79 -6.17 -10.86
CA GLN A 188 -9.95 -5.44 -11.35
C GLN A 188 -9.67 -3.96 -11.61
N VAL A 189 -8.56 -3.41 -11.11
CA VAL A 189 -8.11 -2.04 -11.35
C VAL A 189 -6.81 -2.07 -12.14
N TYR A 190 -6.83 -1.56 -13.37
CA TYR A 190 -5.66 -1.55 -14.25
C TYR A 190 -5.13 -0.13 -14.44
N ALA A 191 -3.84 0.06 -14.19
CA ALA A 191 -3.13 1.28 -14.57
C ALA A 191 -2.65 1.17 -16.02
N ILE A 192 -3.06 2.12 -16.87
CA ILE A 192 -2.69 2.23 -18.30
C ILE A 192 -2.10 3.61 -18.56
#